data_AF-A0A1X0QWI0-F1
#
_entry.id   AF-A0A1X0QWI0-F1
#
_cell.length_a   1.000
_cell.length_b   1.000
_cell.length_c   1.000
_cell.angle_alpha   90.00
_cell.angle_beta   90.00
_cell.angle_gamma   90.00
#
_symmetry.space_group_name_H-M   'P 1'
#
loop_
_entity.id
_entity.type
_entity.pdbx_description
1 polymer ?
#
loop_
_entity_poly.entity_id
_entity_poly.type
_entity_poly.pdbx_seq_one_letter_code
_entity_poly.pdbx_strand_id
1 'polypeptide(L)'
;SIEYFRISPDPLVRGERLIVDFKGNLSEQVMNGAAIDVKVKYGILQVLKQTFNFCEWAEVVNEHCPFPEGQLEIHKQLDIPKEIPSGMYSLRAEVKLAENKRVTCLIGSTHLS
;
A
#
# COMPACT_ATOMS: atom_id res chain seq x y z
N SER A 1 -2.62 12.62 -8.12
CA SER A 1 -3.66 12.78 -7.08
C SER A 1 -4.29 11.44 -6.76
N ILE A 2 -4.82 11.24 -5.56
CA ILE A 2 -5.56 10.02 -5.20
C ILE A 2 -7.05 10.28 -5.40
N GLU A 3 -7.75 9.40 -6.11
CA GLU A 3 -9.21 9.47 -6.28
C GLU A 3 -9.92 8.69 -5.16
N TYR A 4 -9.55 7.41 -4.95
CA TYR A 4 -10.02 6.64 -3.82
C TYR A 4 -9.01 5.58 -3.36
N PHE A 5 -9.15 5.18 -2.10
CA PHE A 5 -8.51 4.02 -1.51
C PHE A 5 -9.53 3.34 -0.60
N ARG A 6 -9.86 2.08 -0.86
CA ARG A 6 -10.86 1.29 -0.13
C ARG A 6 -10.28 -0.06 0.24
N ILE A 7 -10.70 -0.54 1.40
CA ILE A 7 -10.38 -1.88 1.87
C ILE A 7 -11.70 -2.58 2.23
N SER A 8 -11.75 -3.90 2.00
CA SER A 8 -12.92 -4.71 2.35
C SER A 8 -12.49 -6.11 2.79
N PRO A 9 -13.09 -6.68 3.85
CA PRO A 9 -14.07 -6.04 4.74
C PRO A 9 -13.45 -4.97 5.64
N ASP A 10 -14.23 -3.97 6.06
CA ASP A 10 -13.84 -3.00 7.08
C ASP A 10 -14.94 -2.96 8.15
N PRO A 11 -14.68 -3.36 9.42
CA PRO A 11 -13.38 -3.74 10.00
C PRO A 11 -12.81 -5.05 9.42
N LEU A 12 -11.49 -5.15 9.38
CA LEU A 12 -10.81 -6.34 8.87
C LEU A 12 -11.12 -7.57 9.74
N VAL A 13 -11.13 -8.75 9.11
CA VAL A 13 -11.39 -10.03 9.78
C VAL A 13 -10.22 -10.98 9.56
N ARG A 14 -9.76 -11.62 10.64
CA ARG A 14 -8.70 -12.64 10.57
C ARG A 14 -9.11 -13.84 9.71
N GLY A 15 -8.16 -14.36 8.92
CA GLY A 15 -8.40 -15.53 8.09
C GLY A 15 -9.29 -15.28 6.87
N GLU A 16 -9.76 -14.04 6.69
CA GLU A 16 -10.51 -13.62 5.52
C GLU A 16 -9.60 -12.93 4.50
N ARG A 17 -10.11 -12.86 3.28
CA ARG A 17 -9.44 -12.20 2.18
C ARG A 17 -9.70 -10.69 2.27
N LEU A 18 -8.62 -9.93 2.37
CA LEU A 18 -8.62 -8.49 2.21
C LEU A 18 -8.63 -8.14 0.72
N ILE A 19 -9.58 -7.30 0.33
CA ILE A 19 -9.64 -6.64 -0.97
C ILE A 19 -9.16 -5.21 -0.79
N VAL A 20 -8.19 -4.79 -1.60
CA VAL A 20 -7.66 -3.42 -1.68
C VAL A 20 -8.01 -2.85 -3.05
N ASP A 21 -8.73 -1.74 -3.04
CA ASP A 21 -9.14 -1.01 -4.22
C ASP A 21 -8.56 0.41 -4.17
N PHE A 22 -7.72 0.74 -5.13
CA PHE A 22 -7.12 2.05 -5.24
C PHE A 22 -7.32 2.60 -6.65
N LYS A 23 -7.57 3.91 -6.72
CA LYS A 23 -7.58 4.67 -7.95
C LYS A 23 -6.92 6.03 -7.72
N GLY A 24 -6.06 6.41 -8.64
CA GLY A 24 -5.42 7.71 -8.63
C GLY A 24 -4.84 8.07 -9.98
N ASN A 25 -4.17 9.21 -10.03
CA ASN A 25 -3.49 9.73 -11.20
C ASN A 25 -2.03 10.07 -10.86
N LEU A 26 -1.09 9.47 -11.57
CA LEU A 26 0.32 9.82 -11.53
C LEU A 26 0.53 11.07 -12.38
N SER A 27 1.17 12.10 -11.82
CA SER A 27 1.46 13.36 -12.52
C SER A 27 2.74 13.32 -13.35
N GLU A 28 3.52 12.25 -13.23
CA GLU A 28 4.74 12.00 -13.96
C GLU A 28 4.97 10.49 -14.05
N GLN A 29 5.69 10.05 -15.08
CA GLN A 29 6.09 8.65 -15.25
C GLN A 29 6.93 8.18 -14.05
N VAL A 30 6.62 7.01 -13.51
CA VAL A 30 7.42 6.40 -12.43
C VAL A 30 8.40 5.41 -13.04
N MET A 31 9.69 5.77 -12.98
CA MET A 31 10.80 4.98 -13.49
C MET A 31 11.30 3.96 -12.46
N ASN A 32 12.15 3.04 -12.94
CA ASN A 32 12.81 2.08 -12.06
C ASN A 32 13.68 2.78 -11.00
N GLY A 33 13.67 2.26 -9.77
CA GLY A 33 14.36 2.86 -8.62
C GLY A 33 13.47 3.70 -7.70
N ALA A 34 12.16 3.76 -7.95
CA ALA A 34 11.21 4.25 -6.95
C ALA A 34 11.14 3.28 -5.76
N ALA A 35 11.09 3.81 -4.55
CA ALA A 35 11.04 3.06 -3.30
C ALA A 35 9.73 3.32 -2.55
N ILE A 36 9.21 2.29 -1.88
CA ILE A 36 8.04 2.37 -1.00
C ILE A 36 8.48 2.13 0.44
N ASP A 37 8.44 3.17 1.26
CA ASP A 37 8.64 3.06 2.69
C ASP A 37 7.33 2.69 3.37
N VAL A 38 7.24 1.48 3.91
CA VAL A 38 6.06 0.95 4.60
C VAL A 38 6.32 0.89 6.10
N LYS A 39 5.41 1.47 6.88
CA LYS A 39 5.38 1.39 8.34
C LYS A 39 4.02 0.90 8.81
N VAL A 40 4.01 -0.13 9.65
CA VAL A 40 2.80 -0.64 10.30
C VAL A 40 2.96 -0.56 11.80
N LYS A 41 1.91 -0.07 12.47
CA LYS A 41 1.80 -0.06 13.93
C LYS A 41 0.65 -0.93 14.40
N TYR A 42 0.86 -1.65 15.50
CA TYR A 42 -0.18 -2.27 16.32
C TYR A 42 -0.33 -1.43 17.59
N GLY A 43 -1.43 -0.69 17.68
CA GLY A 43 -1.58 0.41 18.64
C GLY A 43 -0.47 1.46 18.46
N ILE A 44 0.36 1.65 19.49
CA ILE A 44 1.51 2.57 19.45
C ILE A 44 2.82 1.89 19.01
N LEU A 45 2.87 0.56 19.04
CA LEU A 45 4.07 -0.23 18.77
C LEU A 45 4.28 -0.37 17.27
N GLN A 46 5.47 -0.05 16.77
CA GLN A 46 5.81 -0.27 15.37
C GLN A 46 6.22 -1.73 15.15
N VAL A 47 5.40 -2.46 14.40
CA VAL A 47 5.60 -3.90 14.12
C VAL A 47 6.28 -4.15 12.77
N LEU A 48 6.18 -3.20 11.83
CA LEU A 48 6.85 -3.26 10.55
C LEU A 48 7.43 -1.90 10.17
N LYS A 49 8.68 -1.91 9.68
CA LYS A 49 9.31 -0.79 8.98
C LYS A 49 10.23 -1.37 7.92
N GLN A 50 9.79 -1.33 6.66
CA GLN A 50 10.53 -1.88 5.53
C GLN A 50 10.46 -0.93 4.35
N THR A 51 11.46 -1.01 3.49
CA THR A 51 11.51 -0.28 2.22
C THR A 51 11.51 -1.30 1.11
N PHE A 52 10.56 -1.18 0.19
CA PHE A 52 10.42 -2.07 -0.97
C PHE A 52 10.76 -1.31 -2.24
N ASN A 53 11.25 -2.00 -3.26
CA ASN A 53 11.31 -1.44 -4.61
C ASN A 53 9.88 -1.39 -5.18
N PHE A 54 9.45 -0.21 -5.62
CA PHE A 54 8.11 0.00 -6.18
C PHE A 54 7.88 -0.85 -7.43
N CYS A 55 8.90 -1.00 -8.27
CA CYS A 55 8.79 -1.76 -9.51
C CYS A 55 8.75 -3.27 -9.26
N GLU A 56 9.46 -3.78 -8.27
CA GLU A 56 9.34 -5.20 -7.88
C GLU A 56 7.95 -5.49 -7.28
N TRP A 57 7.39 -4.54 -6.51
CA TRP A 57 6.03 -4.66 -6.02
C TRP A 57 4.98 -4.55 -7.14
N ALA A 58 5.28 -3.78 -8.18
CA ALA A 58 4.41 -3.63 -9.34
C ALA A 58 4.28 -4.91 -10.16
N GLU A 59 5.34 -5.71 -10.27
CA GLU A 59 5.28 -7.01 -10.95
C GLU A 59 4.29 -7.95 -10.26
N VAL A 60 4.19 -7.89 -8.92
CA VAL A 60 3.15 -8.61 -8.15
C VAL A 60 1.74 -8.17 -8.57
N VAL A 61 1.60 -6.96 -9.12
CA VAL A 61 0.35 -6.41 -9.65
C VAL A 61 0.17 -6.53 -11.18
N ASN A 62 1.01 -7.32 -11.87
CA ASN A 62 1.05 -7.47 -13.34
C ASN A 62 1.35 -6.17 -14.08
N GLU A 63 1.93 -5.20 -13.39
CA GLU A 63 2.34 -3.93 -13.96
C GLU A 63 3.86 -3.91 -14.09
N HIS A 64 4.35 -3.29 -15.16
CA HIS A 64 5.79 -3.24 -15.44
C HIS A 64 6.25 -1.79 -15.44
N CYS A 65 7.37 -1.53 -14.79
CA CYS A 65 8.02 -0.24 -14.95
C CYS A 65 8.57 -0.08 -16.38
N PRO A 66 8.51 1.13 -16.95
CA PRO A 66 8.04 2.36 -16.31
C PRO A 66 6.51 2.50 -16.29
N PHE A 67 5.95 2.98 -15.18
CA PHE A 67 4.52 3.30 -15.11
C PHE A 67 4.25 4.60 -15.83
N PRO A 68 3.36 4.61 -16.82
CA PRO A 68 3.02 5.83 -17.54
C PRO A 68 2.40 6.87 -16.60
N GLU A 69 2.59 8.14 -16.97
CA GLU A 69 1.77 9.22 -16.42
C GLU A 69 0.29 8.94 -16.71
N GLY A 70 -0.59 9.35 -15.80
CA GLY A 70 -2.04 9.17 -15.95
C GLY A 70 -2.65 8.25 -14.89
N GLN A 71 -3.80 7.67 -15.24
CA GLN A 71 -4.63 6.94 -14.30
C GLN A 71 -4.00 5.60 -13.90
N LEU A 72 -3.99 5.32 -12.60
CA LEU A 72 -3.53 4.09 -11.99
C LEU A 72 -4.68 3.50 -11.16
N GLU A 73 -5.08 2.28 -11.50
CA GLU A 73 -6.05 1.49 -10.74
C GLU A 73 -5.37 0.22 -10.23
N ILE A 74 -5.54 -0.06 -8.93
CA ILE A 74 -5.01 -1.26 -8.30
C ILE A 74 -6.18 -1.98 -7.62
N HIS A 75 -6.43 -3.21 -8.05
CA HIS A 75 -7.34 -4.13 -7.39
C HIS A 75 -6.55 -5.34 -6.90
N LYS A 76 -6.41 -5.51 -5.59
CA LYS A 76 -5.62 -6.60 -5.00
C LYS A 76 -6.35 -7.37 -3.93
N GLN A 77 -6.09 -8.66 -3.95
CA GLN A 77 -6.57 -9.63 -2.99
C GLN A 77 -5.39 -10.16 -2.19
N LEU A 78 -5.48 -10.07 -0.86
CA LEU A 78 -4.46 -10.48 0.08
C LEU A 78 -5.13 -11.35 1.14
N ASP A 79 -4.51 -12.46 1.52
CA ASP A 79 -5.04 -13.29 2.60
C ASP A 79 -4.51 -12.79 3.94
N ILE A 80 -5.42 -12.52 4.90
CA ILE A 80 -5.04 -12.12 6.26
C ILE A 80 -4.80 -13.38 7.11
N PRO A 81 -3.58 -13.62 7.62
CA PRO A 81 -3.31 -14.78 8.48
C PRO A 81 -4.17 -14.79 9.75
N LYS A 82 -4.49 -15.99 10.24
CA LYS A 82 -5.34 -16.17 11.44
C LYS A 82 -4.62 -15.85 12.74
N GLU A 83 -3.30 -15.80 12.70
CA GLU A 83 -2.41 -15.65 13.84
C GLU A 83 -2.21 -14.17 14.22
N ILE A 84 -2.62 -13.22 13.36
CA ILE A 84 -2.46 -11.79 13.61
C ILE A 84 -3.39 -11.36 14.77
N PRO A 85 -2.88 -10.76 15.86
CA PRO A 85 -3.70 -10.35 17.00
C PRO A 85 -4.78 -9.32 16.65
N SER A 86 -5.95 -9.40 17.31
CA SER A 86 -6.99 -8.37 17.21
C SER A 86 -6.50 -7.01 17.70
N GLY A 87 -6.98 -5.93 17.10
CA GLY A 87 -6.83 -4.57 17.61
C GLY A 87 -6.58 -3.54 16.52
N MET A 88 -6.09 -2.37 16.92
CA MET A 88 -5.92 -1.24 16.01
C MET A 88 -4.60 -1.35 15.24
N TYR A 89 -4.69 -1.40 13.92
CA TYR A 89 -3.54 -1.35 13.03
C TYR A 89 -3.54 -0.03 12.26
N SER A 90 -2.37 0.59 12.17
CA SER A 90 -2.15 1.80 11.37
C SER A 90 -1.05 1.59 10.35
N LEU A 91 -1.35 1.85 9.09
CA LEU A 91 -0.44 1.79 7.97
C LEU A 91 -0.04 3.19 7.54
N ARG A 92 1.25 3.37 7.27
CA ARG A 92 1.78 4.50 6.51
C ARG A 92 2.69 3.95 5.42
N ALA A 93 2.30 4.14 4.17
CA ALA A 93 3.11 3.83 2.99
C ALA A 93 3.49 5.13 2.29
N GLU A 94 4.76 5.30 1.94
CA GLU A 94 5.26 6.51 1.29
C GLU A 94 6.11 6.13 0.08
N VAL A 95 5.74 6.60 -1.10
CA VAL A 95 6.47 6.35 -2.34
C VAL A 95 7.44 7.50 -2.59
N LYS A 96 8.70 7.18 -2.83
CA LYS A 96 9.79 8.12 -3.10
C LYS A 96 10.50 7.74 -4.39
N LEU A 97 10.89 8.72 -5.18
CA LEU A 97 11.78 8.53 -6.33
C LEU A 97 13.25 8.47 -5.86
N ALA A 98 14.16 8.05 -6.74
CA ALA A 98 15.59 7.92 -6.48
C ALA A 98 16.24 9.18 -5.87
N GLU A 99 15.70 10.36 -6.15
CA GLU A 99 16.16 11.66 -5.60
C GLU A 99 15.51 12.04 -4.25
N ASN A 100 14.88 11.10 -3.54
CA ASN A 100 14.10 11.32 -2.31
C ASN A 100 12.88 12.26 -2.47
N LYS A 101 12.48 12.58 -3.70
CA LYS A 101 11.23 13.29 -3.98
C LYS A 101 10.06 12.39 -3.63
N ARG A 102 9.25 12.79 -2.64
CA ARG A 102 8.02 12.10 -2.25
C ARG A 102 6.96 12.27 -3.35
N VAL A 103 6.46 11.16 -3.88
CA VAL A 103 5.42 11.13 -4.94
C VAL A 103 4.03 11.09 -4.32
N THR A 104 3.83 10.15 -3.40
CA THR A 104 2.54 9.95 -2.73
C THR A 104 2.74 9.37 -1.34
N CYS A 105 1.73 9.53 -0.48
CA CYS A 105 1.68 8.83 0.80
C CYS A 105 0.26 8.39 1.07
N LEU A 106 0.14 7.13 1.46
CA LEU A 106 -1.09 6.52 1.93
C LEU A 106 -0.98 6.34 3.43
N ILE A 107 -1.98 6.82 4.16
CA ILE A 107 -2.10 6.63 5.61
C ILE A 107 -3.49 6.08 5.85
N GLY A 108 -3.58 5.00 6.61
CA GLY A 108 -4.85 4.38 6.97
C GLY A 108 -4.76 3.72 8.33
N SER A 109 -5.90 3.53 8.97
CA SER A 109 -6.00 2.75 10.19
C SER A 109 -7.30 1.98 10.20
N THR A 110 -7.29 0.77 10.71
CA THR A 110 -8.49 -0.07 10.83
C THR A 110 -8.36 -0.97 12.06
N HIS A 111 -9.51 -1.37 12.58
CA HIS A 111 -9.59 -2.37 13.62
C HIS A 111 -9.63 -3.76 12.98
N LEU A 112 -8.70 -4.63 13.36
CA LEU A 112 -8.73 -6.04 13.02
C LEU A 112 -9.48 -6.80 14.13
N SER A 113 -10.62 -7.37 13.79
CA SER A 113 -11.50 -8.11 14.71
C SER A 113 -11.16 -9.58 14.81
#